data_AF-A0AAX6LJ33-F1
#
_entry.id   AF-A0AAX6LJ33-F1
#
_cell.length_a   1.000
_cell.length_b   1.000
_cell.length_c   1.000
_cell.angle_alpha   90.00
_cell.angle_beta   90.00
_cell.angle_gamma   90.00
#
_symmetry.space_group_name_H-M   'P 1'
#
loop_
_entity.id
_entity.type
_entity.pdbx_description
1 polymer ?
#
loop_
_entity_poly.entity_id
_entity_poly.type
_entity_poly.pdbx_seq_one_letter_code
_entity_poly.pdbx_strand_id
1 'polypeptide(L)'
;MSAMETAQQAIDLILHQGLRETKARHSNVLKLEKTIPEKQNKHGAIAMYRSKAQMAKSWGTIYTSKEAVYDNYATSTHWTPNVFNYLTYTDAAKHYVKGAKEQNLSQINTLVVDVDYRDAEERQAKFAEVWDTAMLDVQFMPTLILATQKGYHIYYVFDEPVFVRRHANGKLPAVRAAKAIAKSLKDFYAQKLPAVDVTCNSFGIFRVPRPDNIEYFEPKMTVDFQALMTWSINFANDQHQIKPQNTQRSFYARRAGRQIDQPWFQALINQTDIDQNVGYGRHNTIFTLALACYSSNVSQAQCFDILDEFNSNLNHPLATQHVQKVINDAYSGQFHAASREYVNALLETWVPDADRRVYLQRSQTTWYKYAKPRTERVNSHVNEWQADLMAYFNQRISRDNNWFTRTSLRHISKELNICLGSLTKALKELIDQGLVYREKGHGRQASMFATRSSLLQHAMALKQAQRLNYWLMVARFLDPTEQLLALRRFSLTSAPETTKVEQLRLVDTG
;
A
#
# COMPACT_ATOMS: atom_id res chain seq x y z
N MET A 1 -7.57 27.93 21.56
CA MET A 1 -7.64 26.57 22.12
C MET A 1 -6.36 26.34 22.91
N SER A 2 -6.49 25.97 24.18
CA SER A 2 -5.35 25.58 25.02
C SER A 2 -4.77 24.25 24.53
N ALA A 3 -3.48 23.98 24.74
CA ALA A 3 -2.86 22.72 24.31
C ALA A 3 -3.50 21.48 25.00
N MET A 4 -4.08 21.68 26.21
CA MET A 4 -4.89 20.67 26.89
C MET A 4 -6.21 20.38 26.18
N GLU A 5 -6.92 21.40 25.70
CA GLU A 5 -8.13 21.21 24.89
C GLU A 5 -7.83 20.45 23.59
N THR A 6 -6.67 20.69 22.97
CA THR A 6 -6.27 19.99 21.73
C THR A 6 -6.05 18.49 21.98
N ALA A 7 -5.39 18.11 23.08
CA ALA A 7 -5.18 16.71 23.42
C ALA A 7 -6.49 15.99 23.79
N GLN A 8 -7.37 16.65 24.53
CA GLN A 8 -8.70 16.11 24.85
C GLN A 8 -9.54 15.94 23.59
N GLN A 9 -9.55 16.93 22.69
CA GLN A 9 -10.25 16.86 21.41
C GLN A 9 -9.72 15.70 20.53
N ALA A 10 -8.41 15.47 20.50
CA ALA A 10 -7.83 14.33 19.79
C ALA A 10 -8.27 12.98 20.38
N ILE A 11 -8.30 12.86 21.71
CA ILE A 11 -8.78 11.66 22.41
C ILE A 11 -10.26 11.42 22.12
N ASP A 12 -11.08 12.47 22.18
CA ASP A 12 -12.51 12.41 21.86
C ASP A 12 -12.77 11.93 20.44
N LEU A 13 -12.05 12.52 19.48
CA LEU A 13 -12.14 12.18 18.07
C LEU A 13 -11.76 10.71 17.84
N ILE A 14 -10.67 10.24 18.46
CA ILE A 14 -10.21 8.86 18.33
C ILE A 14 -11.20 7.87 18.97
N LEU A 15 -11.81 8.20 20.10
CA LEU A 15 -12.69 7.27 20.83
C LEU A 15 -14.13 7.26 20.29
N HIS A 16 -14.55 8.30 19.55
CA HIS A 16 -15.94 8.53 19.15
C HIS A 16 -16.90 8.31 20.34
N GLN A 17 -17.95 7.49 20.16
CA GLN A 17 -18.90 7.10 21.21
C GLN A 17 -18.62 5.68 21.74
N GLY A 18 -17.38 5.19 21.61
CA GLY A 18 -17.04 3.81 21.97
C GLY A 18 -16.97 3.55 23.49
N LEU A 19 -16.77 4.61 24.29
CA LEU A 19 -16.81 4.57 25.76
C LEU A 19 -18.02 5.35 26.27
N ARG A 20 -18.34 5.19 27.55
CA ARG A 20 -19.34 6.04 28.22
C ARG A 20 -18.77 7.44 28.42
N GLU A 21 -19.60 8.46 28.43
CA GLU A 21 -19.14 9.83 28.73
C GLU A 21 -18.69 9.93 30.20
N THR A 22 -19.53 9.46 31.13
CA THR A 22 -19.30 9.57 32.58
C THR A 22 -18.89 8.26 33.24
N LYS A 23 -18.16 8.36 34.36
CA LYS A 23 -17.81 7.21 35.21
C LYS A 23 -19.04 6.61 35.88
N ALA A 24 -19.08 5.28 35.99
CA ALA A 24 -20.13 4.59 36.72
C ALA A 24 -20.10 4.84 38.24
N ARG A 25 -18.92 5.16 38.80
CA ARG A 25 -18.70 5.47 40.22
C ARG A 25 -17.75 6.67 40.34
N HIS A 26 -17.99 7.55 41.32
CA HIS A 26 -17.18 8.76 41.58
C HIS A 26 -17.02 9.68 40.35
N SER A 27 -18.13 9.95 39.64
CA SER A 27 -18.15 10.96 38.59
C SER A 27 -18.16 12.37 39.19
N ASN A 28 -17.41 13.27 38.58
CA ASN A 28 -17.34 14.70 38.91
C ASN A 28 -18.52 15.48 38.32
N VAL A 29 -19.34 14.86 37.46
CA VAL A 29 -20.55 15.46 36.88
C VAL A 29 -21.71 15.33 37.87
N LEU A 30 -22.27 16.47 38.29
CA LEU A 30 -23.43 16.54 39.17
C LEU A 30 -24.60 15.75 38.58
N LYS A 31 -25.33 14.99 39.41
CA LYS A 31 -26.40 14.02 39.05
C LYS A 31 -27.57 14.56 38.19
N LEU A 32 -27.59 15.84 37.83
CA LEU A 32 -28.69 16.54 37.14
C LEU A 32 -28.88 16.12 35.68
N GLU A 33 -27.87 15.54 35.01
CA GLU A 33 -27.97 15.10 33.60
C GLU A 33 -28.20 13.58 33.42
N LYS A 34 -28.64 12.86 34.47
CA LYS A 34 -28.94 11.42 34.35
C LYS A 34 -30.24 11.10 33.59
N THR A 35 -30.91 12.10 33.04
CA THR A 35 -32.23 12.02 32.39
C THR A 35 -32.19 12.28 30.89
N ILE A 36 -31.16 11.82 30.20
CA ILE A 36 -31.29 11.49 28.78
C ILE A 36 -30.94 10.01 28.68
N PRO A 37 -31.89 9.12 28.33
CA PRO A 37 -31.54 7.75 28.02
C PRO A 37 -30.60 7.78 26.81
N GLU A 38 -29.29 7.70 27.06
CA GLU A 38 -28.32 7.43 26.00
C GLU A 38 -28.86 6.23 25.24
N LYS A 39 -29.08 6.40 23.92
CA LYS A 39 -29.43 5.29 23.02
C LYS A 39 -28.51 4.12 23.36
N GLN A 40 -29.05 2.90 23.44
CA GLN A 40 -28.34 1.64 23.78
C GLN A 40 -27.16 1.35 22.84
N ASN A 41 -26.14 2.18 22.85
CA ASN A 41 -24.91 2.02 22.11
C ASN A 41 -24.03 1.07 22.93
N LYS A 42 -23.41 0.13 22.25
CA LYS A 42 -22.56 -0.87 22.89
C LYS A 42 -21.25 -0.22 23.30
N HIS A 43 -21.14 0.16 24.57
CA HIS A 43 -19.89 0.69 25.13
C HIS A 43 -18.89 -0.43 25.41
N GLY A 44 -17.62 -0.18 25.07
CA GLY A 44 -16.52 -1.10 25.30
C GLY A 44 -15.53 -0.61 26.37
N ALA A 45 -14.30 -1.09 26.25
CA ALA A 45 -13.20 -0.76 27.15
C ALA A 45 -11.90 -0.55 26.38
N ILE A 46 -11.03 0.29 26.94
CA ILE A 46 -9.64 0.49 26.49
C ILE A 46 -8.66 0.21 27.63
N ALA A 47 -7.41 -0.06 27.29
CA ALA A 47 -6.32 -0.18 28.26
C ALA A 47 -5.35 0.99 28.11
N MET A 48 -4.85 1.52 29.23
CA MET A 48 -3.74 2.50 29.25
C MET A 48 -2.63 2.05 30.18
N TYR A 49 -1.41 2.50 29.89
CA TYR A 49 -0.17 2.10 30.54
C TYR A 49 0.65 3.34 30.87
N ARG A 50 1.25 3.39 32.08
CA ARG A 50 2.03 4.55 32.52
C ARG A 50 3.44 4.58 31.93
N SER A 51 4.04 3.44 31.61
CA SER A 51 5.38 3.38 31.01
C SER A 51 5.53 2.25 29.99
N LYS A 52 6.58 2.32 29.15
CA LYS A 52 6.96 1.25 28.21
C LYS A 52 7.28 -0.07 28.94
N ALA A 53 7.91 0.02 30.12
CA ALA A 53 8.23 -1.16 30.94
C ALA A 53 6.97 -1.83 31.50
N GLN A 54 5.97 -1.04 31.93
CA GLN A 54 4.69 -1.56 32.38
C GLN A 54 3.90 -2.17 31.22
N MET A 55 3.89 -1.51 30.06
CA MET A 55 3.29 -2.05 28.82
C MET A 55 3.89 -3.40 28.42
N ALA A 56 5.22 -3.54 28.45
CA ALA A 56 5.90 -4.80 28.10
C ALA A 56 5.48 -5.96 29.03
N LYS A 57 5.19 -5.66 30.30
CA LYS A 57 4.66 -6.63 31.29
C LYS A 57 3.15 -6.78 31.22
N SER A 58 2.45 -6.10 30.30
CA SER A 58 0.98 -5.98 30.27
C SER A 58 0.36 -5.43 31.56
N TRP A 59 1.13 -4.68 32.34
CA TRP A 59 0.68 -4.04 33.57
C TRP A 59 0.01 -2.69 33.25
N GLY A 60 -1.32 -2.62 33.28
CA GLY A 60 -2.05 -1.41 32.90
C GLY A 60 -3.40 -1.25 33.60
N THR A 61 -4.09 -0.16 33.29
CA THR A 61 -5.42 0.15 33.83
C THR A 61 -6.47 0.12 32.72
N ILE A 62 -7.63 -0.48 33.00
CA ILE A 62 -8.75 -0.57 32.08
C ILE A 62 -9.69 0.61 32.33
N TYR A 63 -10.09 1.30 31.25
CA TYR A 63 -11.01 2.42 31.29
C TYR A 63 -12.24 2.13 30.42
N THR A 64 -13.42 2.48 30.96
CA THR A 64 -14.73 2.29 30.31
C THR A 64 -15.49 3.60 30.10
N SER A 65 -14.92 4.73 30.54
CA SER A 65 -15.49 6.06 30.33
C SER A 65 -14.44 7.09 29.93
N LYS A 66 -14.84 8.08 29.13
CA LYS A 66 -13.98 9.17 28.69
C LYS A 66 -13.55 10.07 29.83
N GLU A 67 -14.44 10.37 30.78
CA GLU A 67 -14.10 11.08 32.01
C GLU A 67 -12.90 10.45 32.74
N ALA A 68 -12.84 9.11 32.80
CA ALA A 68 -11.71 8.43 33.44
C ALA A 68 -10.42 8.50 32.61
N VAL A 69 -10.52 8.62 31.28
CA VAL A 69 -9.38 8.85 30.40
C VAL A 69 -8.86 10.28 30.59
N TYR A 70 -9.73 11.28 30.69
CA TYR A 70 -9.34 12.68 30.93
C TYR A 70 -8.64 12.90 32.26
N ASP A 71 -9.00 12.14 33.29
CA ASP A 71 -8.29 12.24 34.56
C ASP A 71 -6.88 11.60 34.53
N ASN A 72 -6.62 10.72 33.56
CA ASN A 72 -5.42 9.87 33.57
C ASN A 72 -4.53 9.95 32.31
N TYR A 73 -4.92 10.69 31.26
CA TYR A 73 -4.13 10.79 30.03
C TYR A 73 -2.77 11.46 30.26
N ALA A 74 -2.69 12.44 31.17
CA ALA A 74 -1.45 13.12 31.52
C ALA A 74 -0.41 12.19 32.19
N THR A 75 -0.86 11.16 32.91
CA THR A 75 0.02 10.19 33.61
C THR A 75 0.24 8.91 32.81
N SER A 76 -0.40 8.77 31.65
CA SER A 76 -0.35 7.58 30.80
C SER A 76 0.48 7.84 29.55
N THR A 77 1.35 6.90 29.21
CA THR A 77 2.21 7.02 28.02
C THR A 77 1.71 6.23 26.83
N HIS A 78 1.05 5.10 27.06
CA HIS A 78 0.56 4.21 26.00
C HIS A 78 -0.90 3.82 26.23
N TRP A 79 -1.64 3.55 25.16
CA TRP A 79 -3.04 3.13 25.20
C TRP A 79 -3.45 2.32 23.98
N THR A 80 -4.62 1.70 24.06
CA THR A 80 -5.30 1.12 22.90
C THR A 80 -6.30 2.13 22.31
N PRO A 81 -6.05 2.73 21.14
CA PRO A 81 -6.95 3.72 20.55
C PRO A 81 -8.25 3.10 20.00
N ASN A 82 -8.22 1.79 19.69
CA ASN A 82 -9.40 1.02 19.29
C ASN A 82 -10.07 0.38 20.51
N VAL A 83 -11.40 0.27 20.45
CA VAL A 83 -12.22 -0.14 21.61
C VAL A 83 -12.53 -1.64 21.55
N PHE A 84 -12.34 -2.32 22.68
CA PHE A 84 -12.61 -3.76 22.84
C PHE A 84 -13.97 -4.00 23.51
N ASN A 85 -14.61 -5.15 23.26
CA ASN A 85 -15.90 -5.46 23.88
C ASN A 85 -15.77 -5.64 25.40
N TYR A 86 -14.67 -6.23 25.85
CA TYR A 86 -14.35 -6.38 27.26
C TYR A 86 -12.83 -6.44 27.44
N LEU A 87 -12.34 -5.98 28.58
CA LEU A 87 -10.98 -6.20 29.04
C LEU A 87 -11.06 -6.68 30.49
N THR A 88 -10.16 -7.56 30.89
CA THR A 88 -10.15 -8.19 32.22
C THR A 88 -8.73 -8.23 32.76
N TYR A 89 -8.60 -8.58 34.05
CA TYR A 89 -7.32 -8.80 34.68
C TYR A 89 -7.05 -10.29 34.88
N THR A 90 -5.80 -10.74 34.75
CA THR A 90 -5.43 -12.11 35.11
C THR A 90 -5.26 -12.31 36.61
N ASP A 91 -5.00 -11.22 37.32
CA ASP A 91 -4.71 -11.22 38.76
C ASP A 91 -5.81 -10.49 39.53
N ALA A 92 -6.11 -10.97 40.74
CA ALA A 92 -7.06 -10.37 41.65
C ALA A 92 -6.64 -8.95 42.07
N ALA A 93 -5.34 -8.68 42.11
CA ALA A 93 -4.79 -7.34 42.38
C ALA A 93 -4.85 -6.39 41.17
N LYS A 94 -5.43 -6.82 40.03
CA LYS A 94 -5.74 -5.98 38.86
C LYS A 94 -4.53 -5.31 38.22
N HIS A 95 -3.40 -6.00 38.16
CA HIS A 95 -2.19 -5.49 37.51
C HIS A 95 -2.17 -5.79 36.00
N TYR A 96 -2.41 -7.05 35.64
CA TYR A 96 -2.14 -7.55 34.28
C TYR A 96 -3.39 -7.58 33.40
N VAL A 97 -3.41 -6.74 32.36
CA VAL A 97 -4.55 -6.62 31.43
C VAL A 97 -4.56 -7.79 30.43
N LYS A 98 -5.72 -8.41 30.24
CA LYS A 98 -5.99 -9.49 29.27
C LYS A 98 -7.27 -9.21 28.50
N GLY A 99 -7.29 -9.67 27.25
CA GLY A 99 -8.46 -9.56 26.36
C GLY A 99 -8.27 -8.63 25.17
N ALA A 100 -7.14 -7.93 25.07
CA ALA A 100 -6.74 -7.12 23.91
C ALA A 100 -6.35 -8.01 22.72
N LYS A 101 -7.31 -8.79 22.21
CA LYS A 101 -7.18 -9.65 21.04
C LYS A 101 -8.06 -9.10 19.93
N GLU A 102 -7.65 -9.29 18.69
CA GLU A 102 -8.37 -8.83 17.50
C GLU A 102 -9.81 -9.37 17.42
N GLN A 103 -10.00 -10.60 17.89
CA GLN A 103 -11.32 -11.24 17.94
C GLN A 103 -12.31 -10.56 18.90
N ASN A 104 -11.78 -9.71 19.79
CA ASN A 104 -12.51 -9.01 20.83
C ASN A 104 -12.62 -7.49 20.56
N LEU A 105 -12.22 -7.03 19.39
CA LEU A 105 -12.49 -5.64 18.98
C LEU A 105 -14.01 -5.43 18.91
N SER A 106 -14.47 -4.31 19.48
CA SER A 106 -15.86 -3.86 19.39
C SER A 106 -16.03 -2.98 18.16
N GLN A 107 -15.10 -2.03 18.01
CA GLN A 107 -15.06 -1.09 16.90
C GLN A 107 -13.60 -0.72 16.59
N ILE A 108 -13.35 -0.43 15.33
CA ILE A 108 -12.08 0.09 14.83
C ILE A 108 -12.33 1.55 14.49
N ASN A 109 -11.65 2.43 15.22
CA ASN A 109 -11.80 3.88 15.07
C ASN A 109 -10.62 4.46 14.29
N THR A 110 -9.44 3.84 14.42
CA THR A 110 -8.20 4.39 13.87
C THR A 110 -7.27 3.30 13.38
N LEU A 111 -6.47 3.65 12.38
CA LEU A 111 -5.26 2.93 11.99
C LEU A 111 -4.04 3.78 12.29
N VAL A 112 -2.97 3.14 12.76
CA VAL A 112 -1.73 3.83 13.13
C VAL A 112 -0.55 3.23 12.35
N VAL A 113 0.27 4.10 11.78
CA VAL A 113 1.57 3.74 11.20
C VAL A 113 2.65 4.13 12.20
N ASP A 114 3.51 3.17 12.53
CA ASP A 114 4.61 3.34 13.48
C ASP A 114 5.93 3.49 12.70
N VAL A 115 6.60 4.61 12.89
CA VAL A 115 7.88 4.95 12.27
C VAL A 115 8.90 5.10 13.40
N ASP A 116 9.90 4.23 13.47
CA ASP A 116 10.89 4.23 14.56
C ASP A 116 12.30 4.41 13.99
N TYR A 117 12.99 5.45 14.46
CA TYR A 117 14.38 5.76 14.09
C TYR A 117 15.33 5.24 15.16
N ARG A 118 16.64 5.37 14.91
CA ARG A 118 17.65 4.89 15.85
C ARG A 118 17.58 5.68 17.15
N ASP A 119 17.54 7.01 17.08
CA ASP A 119 17.61 7.92 18.22
C ASP A 119 16.82 9.22 17.99
N ALA A 120 16.63 10.01 19.05
CA ALA A 120 15.80 11.22 19.03
C ALA A 120 16.33 12.34 18.09
N GLU A 121 17.65 12.40 17.89
CA GLU A 121 18.28 13.35 16.96
C GLU A 121 17.94 13.03 15.51
N GLU A 122 18.05 11.75 15.12
CA GLU A 122 17.67 11.28 13.79
C GLU A 122 16.19 11.50 13.53
N ARG A 123 15.34 11.20 14.52
CA ARG A 123 13.91 11.50 14.48
C ARG A 123 13.64 12.96 14.12
N GLN A 124 14.33 13.91 14.77
CA GLN A 124 14.13 15.33 14.53
C GLN A 124 14.62 15.74 13.13
N ALA A 125 15.78 15.25 12.70
CA ALA A 125 16.33 15.52 11.37
C ALA A 125 15.43 14.98 10.25
N LYS A 126 14.76 13.85 10.49
CA LYS A 126 13.89 13.16 9.53
C LYS A 126 12.43 13.59 9.59
N PHE A 127 12.06 14.51 10.48
CA PHE A 127 10.68 14.99 10.60
C PHE A 127 10.15 15.57 9.30
N ALA A 128 10.96 16.33 8.55
CA ALA A 128 10.54 16.90 7.26
C ALA A 128 10.17 15.80 6.24
N GLU A 129 10.95 14.71 6.18
CA GLU A 129 10.67 13.58 5.29
C GLU A 129 9.39 12.83 5.71
N VAL A 130 9.18 12.64 7.02
CA VAL A 130 7.93 12.06 7.55
C VAL A 130 6.74 12.94 7.22
N TRP A 131 6.87 14.24 7.43
CA TRP A 131 5.86 15.24 7.14
C TRP A 131 5.50 15.26 5.65
N ASP A 132 6.50 15.35 4.77
CA ASP A 132 6.31 15.39 3.33
C ASP A 132 5.65 14.11 2.84
N THR A 133 6.12 12.94 3.29
CA THR A 133 5.51 11.66 2.94
C THR A 133 4.04 11.59 3.39
N ALA A 134 3.76 12.02 4.62
CA ALA A 134 2.42 11.96 5.20
C ALA A 134 1.44 12.97 4.61
N MET A 135 1.93 14.14 4.17
CA MET A 135 1.10 15.26 3.72
C MET A 135 1.02 15.41 2.20
N LEU A 136 2.02 14.96 1.44
CA LEU A 136 2.11 15.18 -0.01
C LEU A 136 1.84 13.94 -0.83
N ASP A 137 2.23 12.78 -0.32
CA ASP A 137 2.32 11.58 -1.14
C ASP A 137 1.13 10.63 -0.97
N VAL A 138 0.44 10.71 0.18
CA VAL A 138 -0.75 9.92 0.43
C VAL A 138 -1.98 10.69 -0.06
N GLN A 139 -2.87 10.00 -0.78
CA GLN A 139 -4.15 10.57 -1.22
C GLN A 139 -4.99 11.08 -0.03
N PHE A 140 -4.80 10.50 1.15
CA PHE A 140 -5.43 10.87 2.43
C PHE A 140 -4.39 11.43 3.40
N MET A 141 -4.67 12.62 3.93
CA MET A 141 -3.87 13.19 5.01
C MET A 141 -4.17 12.49 6.33
N PRO A 142 -3.17 12.27 7.19
CA PRO A 142 -3.43 11.77 8.54
C PRO A 142 -4.16 12.83 9.36
N THR A 143 -4.90 12.38 10.37
CA THR A 143 -5.64 13.26 11.29
C THR A 143 -4.73 13.81 12.39
N LEU A 144 -3.75 13.00 12.81
CA LEU A 144 -2.90 13.28 13.97
C LEU A 144 -1.50 12.66 13.76
N ILE A 145 -0.45 13.40 14.07
CA ILE A 145 0.93 12.88 14.15
C ILE A 145 1.43 13.09 15.57
N LEU A 146 1.82 11.99 16.22
CA LEU A 146 2.39 12.02 17.56
C LEU A 146 3.89 11.70 17.53
N ALA A 147 4.67 12.51 18.24
CA ALA A 147 6.03 12.22 18.61
C ALA A 147 6.11 11.02 19.58
N THR A 148 6.96 10.06 19.26
CA THR A 148 7.46 9.05 20.21
C THR A 148 8.90 9.39 20.60
N GLN A 149 9.49 8.60 21.51
CA GLN A 149 10.87 8.84 21.98
C GLN A 149 11.91 8.73 20.86
N LYS A 150 11.67 7.85 19.88
CA LYS A 150 12.61 7.54 18.80
C LYS A 150 11.96 7.67 17.41
N GLY A 151 10.70 8.09 17.36
CA GLY A 151 9.89 7.94 16.15
C GLY A 151 8.63 8.78 16.13
N TYR A 152 7.71 8.40 15.26
CA TYR A 152 6.39 9.03 15.10
C TYR A 152 5.30 7.99 14.95
N HIS A 153 4.14 8.27 15.54
CA HIS A 153 2.90 7.57 15.27
C HIS A 153 2.00 8.44 14.41
N ILE A 154 1.65 7.95 13.24
CA ILE A 154 0.78 8.64 12.28
C ILE A 154 -0.61 8.00 12.36
N TYR A 155 -1.60 8.77 12.80
CA TYR A 155 -2.97 8.33 13.01
C TYR A 155 -3.87 8.71 11.84
N TYR A 156 -4.58 7.72 11.33
CA TYR A 156 -5.70 7.86 10.42
C TYR A 156 -6.98 7.56 11.20
N VAL A 157 -7.69 8.61 11.59
CA VAL A 157 -8.96 8.50 12.33
C VAL A 157 -10.11 8.45 11.33
N PHE A 158 -10.99 7.46 11.50
CA PHE A 158 -12.16 7.34 10.65
C PHE A 158 -13.19 8.40 11.00
N ASP A 159 -13.96 8.84 10.01
CA ASP A 159 -15.11 9.71 10.24
C ASP A 159 -16.21 8.98 11.03
N GLU A 160 -16.47 7.72 10.66
CA GLU A 160 -17.38 6.82 11.36
C GLU A 160 -16.65 5.58 11.91
N PRO A 161 -16.96 5.15 13.16
CA PRO A 161 -16.34 3.96 13.74
C PRO A 161 -16.80 2.69 13.03
N VAL A 162 -15.85 1.82 12.66
CA VAL A 162 -16.15 0.56 11.99
C VAL A 162 -16.46 -0.51 13.02
N PHE A 163 -17.74 -0.83 13.20
CA PHE A 163 -18.18 -1.85 14.14
C PHE A 163 -17.80 -3.26 13.69
N VAL A 164 -17.23 -4.03 14.61
CA VAL A 164 -16.80 -5.41 14.35
C VAL A 164 -17.93 -6.38 14.70
N ARG A 165 -18.50 -7.00 13.65
CA ARG A 165 -19.48 -8.08 13.80
C ARG A 165 -18.92 -9.40 13.28
N ARG A 166 -19.22 -10.48 14.00
CA ARG A 166 -18.90 -11.85 13.59
C ARG A 166 -19.98 -12.34 12.64
N HIS A 167 -19.58 -12.75 11.44
CA HIS A 167 -20.49 -13.38 10.49
C HIS A 167 -20.75 -14.84 10.88
N ALA A 168 -21.83 -15.43 10.34
CA ALA A 168 -22.24 -16.82 10.62
C ALA A 168 -21.12 -17.85 10.34
N ASN A 169 -20.22 -17.55 9.41
CA ASN A 169 -19.06 -18.36 9.07
C ASN A 169 -17.84 -18.19 10.01
N GLY A 170 -18.01 -17.50 11.14
CA GLY A 170 -16.96 -17.23 12.12
C GLY A 170 -15.92 -16.18 11.70
N LYS A 171 -16.02 -15.62 10.49
CA LYS A 171 -15.08 -14.61 9.97
C LYS A 171 -15.41 -13.22 10.50
N LEU A 172 -14.37 -12.40 10.62
CA LEU A 172 -14.43 -10.98 10.99
C LEU A 172 -14.00 -10.13 9.78
N PRO A 173 -14.92 -9.83 8.83
CA PRO A 173 -14.54 -9.15 7.60
C PRO A 173 -13.99 -7.75 7.86
N ALA A 174 -14.60 -6.98 8.78
CA ALA A 174 -14.11 -5.65 9.16
C ALA A 174 -12.64 -5.67 9.62
N VAL A 175 -12.29 -6.61 10.51
CA VAL A 175 -10.91 -6.77 11.00
C VAL A 175 -9.95 -7.17 9.87
N ARG A 176 -10.36 -8.09 9.00
CA ARG A 176 -9.54 -8.51 7.85
C ARG A 176 -9.29 -7.36 6.88
N ALA A 177 -10.32 -6.59 6.60
CA ALA A 177 -10.26 -5.50 5.65
C ALA A 177 -9.44 -4.33 6.22
N ALA A 178 -9.64 -3.96 7.49
CA ALA A 178 -8.81 -2.98 8.18
C ALA A 178 -7.33 -3.40 8.29
N LYS A 179 -7.05 -4.70 8.46
CA LYS A 179 -5.67 -5.22 8.39
C LYS A 179 -5.05 -5.05 7.01
N ALA A 180 -5.80 -5.35 5.95
CA ALA A 180 -5.34 -5.18 4.59
C ALA A 180 -5.01 -3.71 4.30
N ILE A 181 -5.90 -2.79 4.69
CA ILE A 181 -5.64 -1.35 4.61
C ILE A 181 -4.39 -0.95 5.37
N ALA A 182 -4.28 -1.36 6.64
CA ALA A 182 -3.14 -1.01 7.49
C ALA A 182 -1.82 -1.55 6.91
N LYS A 183 -1.85 -2.72 6.27
CA LYS A 183 -0.71 -3.26 5.54
C LYS A 183 -0.36 -2.39 4.34
N SER A 184 -1.32 -2.04 3.48
CA SER A 184 -1.08 -1.16 2.33
C SER A 184 -0.53 0.20 2.74
N LEU A 185 -1.02 0.78 3.85
CA LEU A 185 -0.47 2.02 4.42
C LEU A 185 0.99 1.83 4.84
N LYS A 186 1.32 0.78 5.59
CA LYS A 186 2.71 0.50 6.01
C LYS A 186 3.61 0.27 4.80
N ASP A 187 3.16 -0.51 3.82
CA ASP A 187 3.90 -0.78 2.59
C ASP A 187 4.15 0.51 1.79
N PHE A 188 3.15 1.41 1.73
CA PHE A 188 3.29 2.73 1.12
C PHE A 188 4.36 3.57 1.84
N TYR A 189 4.26 3.70 3.16
CA TYR A 189 5.23 4.47 3.93
C TYR A 189 6.63 3.85 3.84
N ALA A 190 6.74 2.51 3.85
CA ALA A 190 8.02 1.80 3.75
C ALA A 190 8.75 2.02 2.42
N GLN A 191 8.04 2.38 1.34
CA GLN A 191 8.67 2.73 0.05
C GLN A 191 9.46 4.03 0.12
N LYS A 192 9.08 4.95 1.01
CA LYS A 192 9.66 6.30 1.13
C LYS A 192 10.47 6.48 2.41
N LEU A 193 10.04 5.83 3.49
CA LEU A 193 10.63 5.89 4.82
C LEU A 193 11.10 4.47 5.21
N PRO A 194 12.40 4.17 5.15
CA PRO A 194 12.92 2.84 5.52
C PRO A 194 12.76 2.51 7.02
N ALA A 195 12.44 3.50 7.85
CA ALA A 195 12.25 3.40 9.30
C ALA A 195 10.85 2.88 9.73
N VAL A 196 9.98 2.54 8.78
CA VAL A 196 8.61 2.08 9.08
C VAL A 196 8.61 0.63 9.55
N ASP A 197 8.01 0.36 10.71
CA ASP A 197 7.83 -1.02 11.18
C ASP A 197 6.62 -1.67 10.50
N VAL A 198 6.89 -2.40 9.41
CA VAL A 198 5.89 -3.16 8.67
C VAL A 198 5.30 -4.32 9.49
N THR A 199 6.01 -4.79 10.52
CA THR A 199 5.59 -5.92 11.38
C THR A 199 4.75 -5.51 12.57
N CYS A 200 4.68 -4.21 12.89
CA CYS A 200 3.91 -3.68 14.00
C CYS A 200 2.43 -4.10 13.93
N ASN A 201 1.80 -4.37 15.07
CA ASN A 201 0.40 -4.79 15.12
C ASN A 201 -0.53 -3.61 14.79
N SER A 202 -1.36 -3.74 13.75
CA SER A 202 -2.30 -2.70 13.30
C SER A 202 -3.36 -2.28 14.34
N PHE A 203 -3.62 -3.10 15.36
CA PHE A 203 -4.54 -2.78 16.47
C PHE A 203 -3.84 -2.87 17.84
N GLY A 204 -2.53 -2.60 17.84
CA GLY A 204 -1.68 -2.68 19.01
C GLY A 204 -1.89 -1.55 20.02
N ILE A 205 -0.88 -1.37 20.86
CA ILE A 205 -0.83 -0.32 21.88
C ILE A 205 0.06 0.81 21.34
N PHE A 206 -0.46 2.03 21.32
CA PHE A 206 0.21 3.21 20.76
C PHE A 206 0.37 4.30 21.81
N ARG A 207 1.03 5.42 21.47
CA ARG A 207 1.18 6.57 22.37
C ARG A 207 -0.15 7.30 22.55
N VAL A 208 -0.44 7.70 23.79
CA VAL A 208 -1.58 8.58 24.13
C VAL A 208 -1.30 9.98 23.59
N PRO A 209 -2.29 10.66 22.95
CA PRO A 209 -2.18 12.07 22.60
C PRO A 209 -2.04 12.92 23.86
N ARG A 210 -0.99 13.74 23.92
CA ARG A 210 -0.74 14.68 25.01
C ARG A 210 -0.22 16.02 24.45
N PRO A 211 -0.37 17.12 25.20
CA PRO A 211 0.08 18.42 24.74
C PRO A 211 1.58 18.46 24.36
N ASP A 212 2.42 17.64 24.98
CA ASP A 212 3.86 17.57 24.76
C ASP A 212 4.29 16.79 23.51
N ASN A 213 3.42 15.92 22.97
CA ASN A 213 3.81 15.00 21.91
C ASN A 213 2.96 15.11 20.64
N ILE A 214 2.01 16.04 20.57
CA ILE A 214 1.23 16.31 19.36
C ILE A 214 2.05 17.24 18.47
N GLU A 215 2.54 16.71 17.34
CA GLU A 215 3.26 17.48 16.33
C GLU A 215 2.29 18.04 15.28
N TYR A 216 1.23 17.30 14.98
CA TYR A 216 0.17 17.69 14.04
C TYR A 216 -1.17 17.19 14.53
N PHE A 217 -2.20 18.04 14.47
CA PHE A 217 -3.58 17.64 14.68
C PHE A 217 -4.51 18.54 13.87
N GLU A 218 -5.31 17.94 12.98
CA GLU A 218 -6.38 18.63 12.28
C GLU A 218 -7.67 17.79 12.38
N PRO A 219 -8.63 18.17 13.24
CA PRO A 219 -9.80 17.35 13.54
C PRO A 219 -10.73 17.17 12.34
N LYS A 220 -10.62 18.02 11.31
CA LYS A 220 -11.40 17.91 10.07
C LYS A 220 -10.82 16.91 9.07
N MET A 221 -9.58 16.45 9.27
CA MET A 221 -8.91 15.49 8.38
C MET A 221 -9.19 14.05 8.83
N THR A 222 -10.46 13.70 8.95
CA THR A 222 -10.91 12.32 9.15
C THR A 222 -11.01 11.60 7.80
N VAL A 223 -10.89 10.28 7.81
CA VAL A 223 -10.83 9.48 6.59
C VAL A 223 -12.03 8.55 6.49
N ASP A 224 -12.72 8.58 5.35
CA ASP A 224 -13.75 7.59 5.04
C ASP A 224 -13.10 6.19 4.85
N PHE A 225 -13.60 5.23 5.61
CA PHE A 225 -13.12 3.84 5.56
C PHE A 225 -13.27 3.22 4.17
N GLN A 226 -14.35 3.51 3.44
CA GLN A 226 -14.60 2.93 2.12
C GLN A 226 -13.66 3.52 1.06
N ALA A 227 -13.44 4.84 1.09
CA ALA A 227 -12.44 5.49 0.24
C ALA A 227 -11.03 4.91 0.48
N LEU A 228 -10.64 4.76 1.75
CA LEU A 228 -9.33 4.20 2.11
C LEU A 228 -9.21 2.72 1.71
N MET A 229 -10.30 1.95 1.80
CA MET A 229 -10.36 0.58 1.30
C MET A 229 -10.10 0.52 -0.20
N THR A 230 -10.81 1.36 -0.97
CA THR A 230 -10.71 1.40 -2.43
C THR A 230 -9.30 1.75 -2.88
N TRP A 231 -8.71 2.75 -2.23
CA TRP A 231 -7.30 3.10 -2.44
C TRP A 231 -6.37 1.93 -2.12
N SER A 232 -6.57 1.23 -0.99
CA SER A 232 -5.69 0.12 -0.60
C SER A 232 -5.71 -1.03 -1.61
N ILE A 233 -6.86 -1.28 -2.25
CA ILE A 233 -7.02 -2.29 -3.31
C ILE A 233 -6.27 -1.85 -4.56
N ASN A 234 -6.46 -0.59 -4.97
CA ASN A 234 -5.77 -0.04 -6.15
C ASN A 234 -4.25 -0.07 -5.95
N PHE A 235 -3.76 0.40 -4.80
CA PHE A 235 -2.34 0.37 -4.46
C PHE A 235 -1.76 -1.06 -4.50
N ALA A 236 -2.45 -2.04 -3.90
CA ALA A 236 -2.02 -3.43 -3.94
C ALA A 236 -1.99 -3.99 -5.37
N ASN A 237 -3.00 -3.68 -6.19
CA ASN A 237 -3.06 -4.10 -7.59
C ASN A 237 -1.91 -3.49 -8.42
N ASP A 238 -1.59 -2.21 -8.22
CA ASP A 238 -0.49 -1.54 -8.91
C ASP A 238 0.87 -2.17 -8.55
N GLN A 239 1.09 -2.50 -7.27
CA GLN A 239 2.28 -3.23 -6.83
C GLN A 239 2.38 -4.63 -7.48
N HIS A 240 1.25 -5.29 -7.71
CA HIS A 240 1.20 -6.58 -8.41
C HIS A 240 1.46 -6.46 -9.92
N GLN A 241 1.22 -5.30 -10.54
CA GLN A 241 1.56 -5.04 -11.94
C GLN A 241 3.04 -4.70 -12.14
N ILE A 242 3.70 -4.14 -11.12
CA ILE A 242 5.13 -3.75 -11.16
C ILE A 242 6.05 -4.98 -11.02
N LYS A 243 5.62 -6.03 -10.31
CA LYS A 243 6.31 -7.32 -10.40
C LYS A 243 6.13 -7.84 -11.83
N PRO A 244 7.21 -8.23 -12.55
CA PRO A 244 7.05 -8.86 -13.84
C PRO A 244 6.14 -10.07 -13.62
N GLN A 245 4.91 -9.95 -14.12
CA GLN A 245 4.05 -11.10 -14.24
C GLN A 245 4.85 -12.05 -15.10
N ASN A 246 5.40 -13.10 -14.48
CA ASN A 246 5.80 -14.28 -15.20
C ASN A 246 4.58 -14.62 -16.05
N THR A 247 4.75 -14.37 -17.35
CA THR A 247 3.71 -14.27 -18.35
C THR A 247 2.64 -15.30 -18.08
N GLN A 248 1.46 -14.86 -17.61
CA GLN A 248 0.27 -15.68 -17.78
C GLN A 248 0.05 -15.71 -19.29
N ARG A 249 0.63 -16.74 -19.93
CA ARG A 249 0.36 -17.06 -21.32
C ARG A 249 -1.13 -17.21 -21.42
N SER A 250 -1.77 -16.27 -22.11
CA SER A 250 -3.13 -16.46 -22.57
C SER A 250 -3.11 -17.74 -23.42
N PHE A 251 -3.68 -18.82 -22.88
CA PHE A 251 -4.01 -20.00 -23.66
C PHE A 251 -5.19 -19.64 -24.58
N TYR A 252 -4.94 -18.78 -25.57
CA TYR A 252 -5.71 -18.87 -26.79
C TYR A 252 -5.27 -20.18 -27.42
N ALA A 253 -6.15 -21.17 -27.36
CA ALA A 253 -6.02 -22.44 -28.07
C ALA A 253 -5.87 -22.15 -29.57
N ARG A 254 -4.64 -21.86 -30.00
CA ARG A 254 -4.23 -22.14 -31.37
C ARG A 254 -4.55 -23.61 -31.56
N ARG A 255 -5.37 -23.96 -32.55
CA ARG A 255 -5.46 -25.34 -33.03
C ARG A 255 -4.03 -25.84 -33.16
N ALA A 256 -3.59 -26.68 -32.23
CA ALA A 256 -2.29 -27.29 -32.32
C ALA A 256 -2.32 -28.08 -33.62
N GLY A 257 -1.42 -27.76 -34.55
CA GLY A 257 -1.25 -28.59 -35.76
C GLY A 257 -1.07 -30.04 -35.31
N ARG A 258 -1.66 -30.98 -36.06
CA ARG A 258 -1.63 -32.40 -35.73
C ARG A 258 -0.18 -32.81 -35.49
N GLN A 259 0.10 -33.59 -34.45
CA GLN A 259 1.48 -33.99 -34.12
C GLN A 259 2.12 -34.79 -35.26
N ILE A 260 1.33 -35.54 -36.04
CA ILE A 260 1.82 -36.25 -37.22
C ILE A 260 2.31 -35.34 -38.36
N ASP A 261 1.81 -34.09 -38.43
CA ASP A 261 2.22 -33.10 -39.44
C ASP A 261 3.52 -32.40 -39.01
N GLN A 262 3.98 -32.63 -37.78
CA GLN A 262 5.19 -32.02 -37.28
C GLN A 262 6.42 -32.72 -37.89
N PRO A 263 7.48 -31.96 -38.22
CA PRO A 263 8.64 -32.54 -38.91
C PRO A 263 9.36 -33.65 -38.14
N TRP A 264 9.27 -33.66 -36.80
CA TRP A 264 9.88 -34.70 -35.99
C TRP A 264 9.24 -36.09 -36.17
N PHE A 265 7.94 -36.14 -36.49
CA PHE A 265 7.22 -37.40 -36.67
C PHE A 265 7.75 -38.13 -37.91
N GLN A 266 7.90 -37.40 -39.02
CA GLN A 266 8.52 -37.90 -40.26
C GLN A 266 9.99 -38.29 -40.04
N ALA A 267 10.72 -37.54 -39.21
CA ALA A 267 12.13 -37.85 -38.92
C ALA A 267 12.30 -39.19 -38.21
N LEU A 268 11.37 -39.55 -37.30
CA LEU A 268 11.42 -40.79 -36.54
C LEU A 268 10.86 -41.99 -37.31
N ILE A 269 9.76 -41.81 -38.07
CA ILE A 269 9.11 -42.91 -38.79
C ILE A 269 9.97 -43.45 -39.96
N ASN A 270 10.94 -42.67 -40.43
CA ASN A 270 11.83 -43.09 -41.51
C ASN A 270 13.12 -43.77 -41.01
N GLN A 271 13.30 -43.95 -39.69
CA GLN A 271 14.50 -44.58 -39.14
C GLN A 271 14.38 -46.11 -39.13
N THR A 272 15.44 -46.79 -39.55
CA THR A 272 15.51 -48.26 -39.66
C THR A 272 16.37 -48.91 -38.56
N ASP A 273 17.27 -48.14 -37.94
CA ASP A 273 18.37 -48.66 -37.10
C ASP A 273 18.09 -48.58 -35.59
N ILE A 274 16.81 -48.59 -35.19
CA ILE A 274 16.41 -48.44 -33.79
C ILE A 274 16.56 -49.77 -33.03
N ASP A 275 17.44 -49.78 -32.03
CA ASP A 275 17.71 -50.96 -31.19
C ASP A 275 17.30 -50.77 -29.71
N GLN A 276 17.17 -51.87 -28.97
CA GLN A 276 16.79 -51.87 -27.55
C GLN A 276 17.97 -51.55 -26.62
N ASN A 277 19.21 -51.70 -27.08
CA ASN A 277 20.41 -51.64 -26.24
C ASN A 277 20.94 -50.22 -25.98
N VAL A 278 20.35 -49.19 -26.58
CA VAL A 278 20.78 -47.79 -26.45
C VAL A 278 19.61 -46.90 -26.05
N GLY A 279 19.55 -46.51 -24.78
CA GLY A 279 18.59 -45.52 -24.27
C GLY A 279 17.13 -45.86 -24.53
N TYR A 280 16.40 -44.93 -25.15
CA TYR A 280 14.98 -45.08 -25.48
C TYR A 280 14.80 -45.95 -26.73
N GLY A 281 14.64 -47.26 -26.56
CA GLY A 281 14.54 -48.20 -27.68
C GLY A 281 13.18 -48.28 -28.39
N ARG A 282 13.04 -49.29 -29.27
CA ARG A 282 11.88 -49.55 -30.18
C ARG A 282 10.49 -49.42 -29.54
N HIS A 283 10.35 -49.89 -28.30
CA HIS A 283 9.05 -49.83 -27.60
C HIS A 283 8.62 -48.39 -27.35
N ASN A 284 9.56 -47.54 -26.93
CA ASN A 284 9.31 -46.14 -26.61
C ASN A 284 9.05 -45.32 -27.88
N THR A 285 9.69 -45.67 -29.00
CA THR A 285 9.45 -45.02 -30.29
C THR A 285 8.06 -45.32 -30.82
N ILE A 286 7.66 -46.60 -30.86
CA ILE A 286 6.31 -47.00 -31.27
C ILE A 286 5.25 -46.38 -30.35
N PHE A 287 5.48 -46.37 -29.04
CA PHE A 287 4.55 -45.75 -28.09
C PHE A 287 4.42 -44.23 -28.31
N THR A 288 5.53 -43.52 -28.52
CA THR A 288 5.53 -42.07 -28.75
C THR A 288 4.89 -41.71 -30.09
N LEU A 289 5.12 -42.50 -31.14
CA LEU A 289 4.45 -42.34 -32.43
C LEU A 289 2.95 -42.63 -32.34
N ALA A 290 2.56 -43.68 -31.60
CA ALA A 290 1.15 -44.01 -31.36
C ALA A 290 0.41 -42.88 -30.62
N LEU A 291 1.05 -42.23 -29.64
CA LEU A 291 0.49 -41.06 -28.95
C LEU A 291 0.36 -39.84 -29.88
N ALA A 292 1.27 -39.67 -30.83
CA ALA A 292 1.14 -38.63 -31.86
C ALA A 292 -0.02 -38.92 -32.83
N CYS A 293 -0.22 -40.17 -33.22
CA CYS A 293 -1.38 -40.61 -34.01
C CYS A 293 -2.70 -40.39 -33.25
N TYR A 294 -2.75 -40.78 -31.97
CA TYR A 294 -3.91 -40.59 -31.09
C TYR A 294 -4.29 -39.11 -30.94
N SER A 295 -3.33 -38.24 -30.58
CA SER A 295 -3.57 -36.80 -30.45
C SER A 295 -3.94 -36.10 -31.77
N SER A 296 -3.65 -36.75 -32.90
CA SER A 296 -3.94 -36.26 -34.26
C SER A 296 -5.26 -36.81 -34.84
N ASN A 297 -6.10 -37.45 -34.01
CA ASN A 297 -7.37 -38.09 -34.39
C ASN A 297 -7.22 -39.16 -35.49
N VAL A 298 -6.11 -39.91 -35.50
CA VAL A 298 -5.96 -41.10 -36.36
C VAL A 298 -6.65 -42.28 -35.68
N SER A 299 -7.41 -43.08 -36.43
CA SER A 299 -8.07 -44.26 -35.87
C SER A 299 -7.05 -45.32 -35.43
N GLN A 300 -7.40 -46.15 -34.45
CA GLN A 300 -6.50 -47.19 -33.95
C GLN A 300 -6.08 -48.20 -35.03
N ALA A 301 -6.99 -48.54 -35.96
CA ALA A 301 -6.69 -49.40 -37.10
C ALA A 301 -5.66 -48.75 -38.06
N GLN A 302 -5.86 -47.49 -38.42
CA GLN A 302 -4.90 -46.76 -39.27
C GLN A 302 -3.56 -46.56 -38.57
N CYS A 303 -3.55 -46.34 -37.26
CA CYS A 303 -2.32 -46.25 -36.48
C CYS A 303 -1.58 -47.59 -36.46
N PHE A 304 -2.30 -48.71 -36.42
CA PHE A 304 -1.71 -50.03 -36.52
C PHE A 304 -1.06 -50.23 -37.89
N ASP A 305 -1.75 -49.92 -38.99
CA ASP A 305 -1.19 -50.06 -40.34
C ASP A 305 0.11 -49.26 -40.51
N ILE A 306 0.11 -48.00 -40.04
CA ILE A 306 1.28 -47.11 -40.09
C ILE A 306 2.46 -47.66 -39.26
N LEU A 307 2.19 -48.16 -38.06
CA LEU A 307 3.24 -48.63 -37.15
C LEU A 307 3.69 -50.06 -37.47
N ASP A 308 2.87 -50.87 -38.12
CA ASP A 308 3.23 -52.19 -38.63
C ASP A 308 4.18 -52.08 -39.82
N GLU A 309 3.91 -51.14 -40.75
CA GLU A 309 4.84 -50.79 -41.83
C GLU A 309 6.17 -50.28 -41.27
N PHE A 310 6.13 -49.33 -40.32
CA PHE A 310 7.33 -48.84 -39.63
C PHE A 310 8.11 -49.98 -38.96
N ASN A 311 7.44 -50.83 -38.19
CA ASN A 311 8.08 -51.93 -37.47
C ASN A 311 8.70 -52.95 -38.43
N SER A 312 8.08 -53.20 -39.59
CA SER A 312 8.60 -54.07 -40.64
C SER A 312 9.87 -53.50 -41.31
N ASN A 313 10.02 -52.18 -41.32
CA ASN A 313 11.19 -51.50 -41.87
C ASN A 313 12.37 -51.43 -40.88
N LEU A 314 12.18 -51.82 -39.61
CA LEU A 314 13.28 -51.88 -38.64
C LEU A 314 14.18 -53.10 -38.90
N ASN A 315 15.49 -52.94 -38.74
CA ASN A 315 16.44 -54.06 -38.84
C ASN A 315 16.16 -55.19 -37.83
N HIS A 316 15.53 -54.83 -36.71
CA HIS A 316 15.15 -55.75 -35.63
C HIS A 316 13.70 -55.47 -35.23
N PRO A 317 12.71 -56.05 -35.95
CA PRO A 317 11.30 -55.80 -35.70
C PRO A 317 10.85 -56.38 -34.35
N LEU A 318 9.86 -55.72 -33.72
CA LEU A 318 9.13 -56.28 -32.59
C LEU A 318 8.05 -57.25 -33.09
N ALA A 319 7.71 -58.26 -32.28
CA ALA A 319 6.60 -59.14 -32.63
C ALA A 319 5.28 -58.36 -32.69
N THR A 320 4.44 -58.63 -33.68
CA THR A 320 3.18 -57.92 -33.94
C THR A 320 2.26 -57.84 -32.72
N GLN A 321 2.26 -58.88 -31.87
CA GLN A 321 1.50 -58.89 -30.60
C GLN A 321 1.96 -57.79 -29.63
N HIS A 322 3.26 -57.48 -29.60
CA HIS A 322 3.81 -56.41 -28.76
C HIS A 322 3.46 -55.03 -29.34
N VAL A 323 3.50 -54.86 -30.67
CA VAL A 323 3.09 -53.62 -31.33
C VAL A 323 1.61 -53.32 -31.04
N GLN A 324 0.74 -54.33 -31.18
CA GLN A 324 -0.68 -54.20 -30.86
C GLN A 324 -0.89 -53.79 -29.39
N LYS A 325 -0.16 -54.40 -28.46
CA LYS A 325 -0.24 -54.05 -27.03
C LYS A 325 0.13 -52.59 -26.78
N VAL A 326 1.24 -52.12 -27.37
CA VAL A 326 1.71 -50.73 -27.24
C VAL A 326 0.67 -49.74 -27.77
N ILE A 327 0.05 -50.05 -28.92
CA ILE A 327 -0.98 -49.21 -29.51
C ILE A 327 -2.23 -49.17 -28.62
N ASN A 328 -2.64 -50.32 -28.09
CA ASN A 328 -3.77 -50.39 -27.14
C ASN A 328 -3.49 -49.53 -25.90
N ASP A 329 -2.26 -49.58 -25.38
CA ASP A 329 -1.85 -48.79 -24.22
C ASP A 329 -1.85 -47.28 -24.53
N ALA A 330 -1.40 -46.88 -25.72
CA ALA A 330 -1.44 -45.48 -26.18
C ALA A 330 -2.88 -44.97 -26.37
N TYR A 331 -3.78 -45.81 -26.89
CA TYR A 331 -5.20 -45.49 -27.13
C TYR A 331 -6.10 -45.72 -25.90
N SER A 332 -5.55 -46.15 -24.77
CA SER A 332 -6.28 -46.36 -23.51
C SER A 332 -6.86 -45.06 -22.91
N GLY A 333 -6.43 -43.90 -23.40
CA GLY A 333 -6.85 -42.57 -22.92
C GLY A 333 -6.09 -42.07 -21.68
N GLN A 334 -5.16 -42.85 -21.13
CA GLN A 334 -4.32 -42.39 -20.02
C GLN A 334 -3.36 -41.27 -20.44
N PHE A 335 -2.88 -41.32 -21.68
CA PHE A 335 -1.95 -40.36 -22.27
C PHE A 335 -2.60 -39.61 -23.41
N HIS A 336 -2.44 -38.29 -23.44
CA HIS A 336 -3.21 -37.42 -24.34
C HIS A 336 -2.45 -37.03 -25.61
N ALA A 337 -1.10 -37.02 -25.56
CA ALA A 337 -0.24 -36.66 -26.68
C ALA A 337 1.22 -37.08 -26.43
N ALA A 338 2.05 -37.10 -27.48
CA ALA A 338 3.48 -37.31 -27.33
C ALA A 338 4.11 -36.13 -26.58
N SER A 339 4.88 -36.41 -25.53
CA SER A 339 5.55 -35.39 -24.73
C SER A 339 6.80 -34.87 -25.43
N ARG A 340 7.02 -33.55 -25.37
CA ARG A 340 8.16 -32.90 -26.05
C ARG A 340 9.51 -33.40 -25.54
N GLU A 341 9.60 -33.74 -24.26
CA GLU A 341 10.81 -34.26 -23.62
C GLU A 341 11.18 -35.63 -24.19
N TYR A 342 10.21 -36.56 -24.31
CA TYR A 342 10.45 -37.88 -24.90
C TYR A 342 10.76 -37.79 -26.39
N VAL A 343 10.05 -36.92 -27.13
CA VAL A 343 10.34 -36.68 -28.55
C VAL A 343 11.78 -36.19 -28.73
N ASN A 344 12.22 -35.21 -27.95
CA ASN A 344 13.58 -34.70 -28.03
C ASN A 344 14.62 -35.78 -27.70
N ALA A 345 14.38 -36.61 -26.68
CA ALA A 345 15.29 -37.68 -26.30
C ALA A 345 15.39 -38.79 -27.38
N LEU A 346 14.29 -39.10 -28.06
CA LEU A 346 14.29 -40.01 -29.22
C LEU A 346 15.05 -39.43 -30.41
N LEU A 347 14.86 -38.15 -30.71
CA LEU A 347 15.61 -37.45 -31.75
C LEU A 347 17.11 -37.34 -31.40
N GLU A 348 17.49 -37.28 -30.11
CA GLU A 348 18.88 -37.33 -29.64
C GLU A 348 19.54 -38.67 -29.91
N THR A 349 18.77 -39.74 -29.74
CA THR A 349 19.32 -41.09 -29.72
C THR A 349 19.43 -41.66 -31.13
N TRP A 350 18.44 -41.38 -31.99
CA TRP A 350 18.26 -42.10 -33.26
C TRP A 350 18.33 -41.25 -34.53
N VAL A 351 18.27 -39.92 -34.44
CA VAL A 351 18.29 -39.05 -35.63
C VAL A 351 19.65 -38.35 -35.76
N PRO A 352 20.35 -38.45 -36.90
CA PRO A 352 21.62 -37.77 -37.13
C PRO A 352 21.54 -36.25 -36.94
N ASP A 353 22.63 -35.67 -36.43
CA ASP A 353 22.71 -34.26 -36.02
C ASP A 353 22.47 -33.25 -37.16
N ALA A 354 22.66 -33.65 -38.42
CA ALA A 354 22.40 -32.83 -39.61
C ALA A 354 20.89 -32.63 -39.84
N ASP A 355 20.09 -33.70 -39.70
CA ASP A 355 18.63 -33.66 -39.89
C ASP A 355 17.94 -33.00 -38.69
N ARG A 356 18.51 -33.21 -37.50
CA ARG A 356 18.07 -32.62 -36.24
C ARG A 356 17.98 -31.09 -36.25
N ARG A 357 18.93 -30.42 -36.92
CA ARG A 357 18.95 -28.94 -37.04
C ARG A 357 17.80 -28.41 -37.89
N VAL A 358 17.40 -29.13 -38.93
CA VAL A 358 16.29 -28.76 -39.83
C VAL A 358 14.95 -28.74 -39.08
N TYR A 359 14.77 -29.68 -38.16
CA TYR A 359 13.51 -29.84 -37.42
C TYR A 359 13.40 -28.95 -36.18
N LEU A 360 14.51 -28.64 -35.51
CA LEU A 360 14.55 -27.66 -34.42
C LEU A 360 14.38 -26.21 -34.93
N GLN A 361 14.93 -25.88 -36.11
CA GLN A 361 14.89 -24.52 -36.68
C GLN A 361 13.49 -24.09 -37.15
N ARG A 362 12.65 -24.99 -37.68
CA ARG A 362 11.27 -24.65 -38.09
C ARG A 362 10.34 -24.29 -36.92
N SER A 363 10.77 -24.50 -35.67
CA SER A 363 10.03 -24.05 -34.47
C SER A 363 10.33 -22.60 -34.06
N GLN A 364 11.16 -21.87 -34.81
CA GLN A 364 11.38 -20.44 -34.60
C GLN A 364 10.08 -19.69 -34.87
N THR A 365 9.32 -19.49 -33.81
CA THR A 365 8.22 -18.54 -33.78
C THR A 365 8.84 -17.18 -34.03
N THR A 366 8.73 -16.67 -35.26
CA THR A 366 9.14 -15.31 -35.58
C THR A 366 8.34 -14.38 -34.68
N TRP A 367 9.02 -13.75 -33.72
CA TRP A 367 8.39 -12.84 -32.77
C TRP A 367 7.97 -11.58 -33.52
N TYR A 368 6.73 -11.56 -34.02
CA TYR A 368 6.14 -10.35 -34.56
C TYR A 368 5.48 -9.56 -33.42
N LYS A 369 6.11 -8.44 -33.01
CA LYS A 369 5.53 -7.53 -32.02
C LYS A 369 4.44 -6.71 -32.70
N TYR A 370 3.20 -7.17 -32.62
CA TYR A 370 2.04 -6.38 -33.05
C TYR A 370 1.97 -5.07 -32.27
N ALA A 371 1.67 -3.96 -32.97
CA ALA A 371 1.44 -2.69 -32.31
C ALA A 371 0.22 -2.81 -31.38
N LYS A 372 0.37 -2.45 -30.10
CA LYS A 372 -0.74 -2.49 -29.14
C LYS A 372 -1.95 -1.69 -29.66
N PRO A 373 -3.17 -2.25 -29.61
CA PRO A 373 -4.40 -1.52 -29.88
C PRO A 373 -4.45 -0.23 -29.07
N ARG A 374 -5.02 0.86 -29.61
CA ARG A 374 -5.03 2.16 -28.92
C ARG A 374 -5.73 2.10 -27.55
N THR A 375 -6.70 1.22 -27.40
CA THR A 375 -7.45 0.96 -26.15
C THR A 375 -6.59 0.31 -25.06
N GLU A 376 -5.53 -0.43 -25.42
CA GLU A 376 -4.65 -1.14 -24.48
C GLU A 376 -3.34 -0.39 -24.19
N ARG A 377 -3.16 0.80 -24.78
CA ARG A 377 -1.98 1.63 -24.52
C ARG A 377 -2.14 2.33 -23.19
N VAL A 378 -1.48 1.78 -22.17
CA VAL A 378 -1.29 2.44 -20.87
C VAL A 378 -0.04 3.31 -20.95
N ASN A 379 -0.14 4.58 -20.56
CA ASN A 379 1.03 5.44 -20.44
C ASN A 379 1.72 5.12 -19.11
N SER A 380 2.69 4.20 -19.13
CA SER A 380 3.43 3.77 -17.93
C SER A 380 4.24 4.89 -17.28
N HIS A 381 4.72 5.86 -18.07
CA HIS A 381 5.63 6.91 -17.58
C HIS A 381 4.96 8.12 -16.94
N VAL A 382 3.63 8.14 -16.82
CA VAL A 382 2.94 9.33 -16.27
C VAL A 382 3.34 9.58 -14.82
N ASN A 383 3.46 8.52 -14.01
CA ASN A 383 3.86 8.64 -12.61
C ASN A 383 5.28 9.19 -12.43
N GLU A 384 6.21 8.80 -13.32
CA GLU A 384 7.58 9.34 -13.33
C GLU A 384 7.56 10.84 -13.63
N TRP A 385 6.82 11.25 -14.67
CA TRP A 385 6.68 12.66 -15.02
C TRP A 385 5.96 13.48 -13.96
N GLN A 386 5.02 12.88 -13.21
CA GLN A 386 4.38 13.53 -12.05
C GLN A 386 5.41 13.82 -10.95
N ALA A 387 6.29 12.87 -10.64
CA ALA A 387 7.35 13.04 -9.66
C ALA A 387 8.34 14.14 -10.09
N ASP A 388 8.76 14.14 -11.36
CA ASP A 388 9.65 15.15 -11.93
C ASP A 388 9.03 16.57 -11.86
N LEU A 389 7.73 16.68 -12.15
CA LEU A 389 7.00 17.95 -12.06
C LEU A 389 6.91 18.47 -10.62
N MET A 390 6.64 17.59 -9.66
CA MET A 390 6.57 17.95 -8.24
C MET A 390 7.93 18.42 -7.73
N ALA A 391 9.01 17.69 -8.07
CA ALA A 391 10.37 18.07 -7.72
C ALA A 391 10.74 19.44 -8.34
N TYR A 392 10.40 19.65 -9.61
CA TYR A 392 10.61 20.92 -10.32
C TYR A 392 9.93 22.11 -9.63
N PHE A 393 8.65 21.97 -9.27
CA PHE A 393 7.92 23.05 -8.59
C PHE A 393 8.49 23.32 -7.20
N ASN A 394 8.71 22.28 -6.38
CA ASN A 394 9.24 22.44 -5.03
C ASN A 394 10.63 23.10 -5.02
N GLN A 395 11.50 22.75 -5.96
CA GLN A 395 12.84 23.35 -6.07
C GLN A 395 12.76 24.84 -6.40
N ARG A 396 11.91 25.24 -7.35
CA ARG A 396 11.76 26.67 -7.71
C ARG A 396 11.06 27.49 -6.64
N ILE A 397 10.01 26.95 -6.01
CA ILE A 397 9.29 27.56 -4.88
C ILE A 397 10.28 27.86 -3.74
N SER A 398 11.12 26.88 -3.40
CA SER A 398 12.14 27.02 -2.36
C SER A 398 13.20 28.07 -2.72
N ARG A 399 13.66 28.08 -3.98
CA ARG A 399 14.67 29.04 -4.46
C ARG A 399 14.16 30.48 -4.46
N ASP A 400 12.92 30.69 -4.87
CA ASP A 400 12.32 32.02 -4.98
C ASP A 400 11.77 32.53 -3.62
N ASN A 401 11.88 31.71 -2.55
CA ASN A 401 11.33 31.95 -1.21
C ASN A 401 9.88 32.45 -1.25
N ASN A 402 9.08 31.83 -2.13
CA ASN A 402 7.72 32.25 -2.40
C ASN A 402 6.82 31.00 -2.45
N TRP A 403 5.53 31.15 -2.20
CA TRP A 403 4.59 30.02 -2.14
C TRP A 403 4.12 29.52 -3.51
N PHE A 404 4.46 30.24 -4.59
CA PHE A 404 4.13 29.91 -5.97
C PHE A 404 5.32 30.12 -6.90
N THR A 405 5.25 29.51 -8.08
CA THR A 405 6.17 29.75 -9.20
C THR A 405 5.41 30.19 -10.44
N ARG A 406 5.99 31.13 -11.20
CA ARG A 406 5.43 31.60 -12.49
C ARG A 406 6.26 31.05 -13.63
N THR A 407 5.69 30.12 -14.40
CA THR A 407 6.37 29.48 -15.52
C THR A 407 5.41 29.21 -16.67
N SER A 408 5.95 28.93 -17.87
CA SER A 408 5.15 28.54 -19.04
C SER A 408 5.33 27.04 -19.32
N LEU A 409 4.30 26.39 -19.88
CA LEU A 409 4.36 24.95 -20.23
C LEU A 409 5.51 24.63 -21.20
N ARG A 410 5.85 25.56 -22.10
CA ARG A 410 7.01 25.42 -23.01
C ARG A 410 8.33 25.42 -22.25
N HIS A 411 8.45 26.25 -21.21
CA HIS A 411 9.65 26.31 -20.38
C HIS A 411 9.85 25.00 -19.62
N ILE A 412 8.79 24.49 -18.98
CA ILE A 412 8.81 23.23 -18.24
C ILE A 412 9.15 22.06 -19.18
N SER A 413 8.52 22.02 -20.36
CA SER A 413 8.80 21.00 -21.38
C SER A 413 10.27 20.98 -21.81
N LYS A 414 10.90 22.15 -21.94
CA LYS A 414 12.32 22.26 -22.32
C LYS A 414 13.27 21.86 -21.19
N GLU A 415 12.98 22.26 -19.95
CA GLU A 415 13.83 21.93 -18.80
C GLU A 415 13.76 20.46 -18.42
N LEU A 416 12.57 19.86 -18.42
CA LEU A 416 12.39 18.44 -18.07
C LEU A 416 12.54 17.49 -19.26
N ASN A 417 12.75 18.02 -20.48
CA ASN A 417 12.80 17.25 -21.73
C ASN A 417 11.55 16.35 -21.94
N ILE A 418 10.37 16.85 -21.55
CA ILE A 418 9.10 16.14 -21.65
C ILE A 418 8.31 16.67 -22.85
N CYS A 419 7.73 15.78 -23.66
CA CYS A 419 6.88 16.18 -24.78
C CYS A 419 5.58 16.85 -24.27
N LEU A 420 5.13 17.93 -24.92
CA LEU A 420 4.01 18.76 -24.43
C LEU A 420 2.72 17.96 -24.16
N GLY A 421 2.40 16.94 -24.96
CA GLY A 421 1.20 16.11 -24.75
C GLY A 421 1.28 15.24 -23.49
N SER A 422 2.47 14.73 -23.17
CA SER A 422 2.71 13.98 -21.93
C SER A 422 2.67 14.90 -20.71
N LEU A 423 3.30 16.08 -20.83
CA LEU A 423 3.32 17.11 -19.80
C LEU A 423 1.89 17.56 -19.43
N THR A 424 1.05 17.86 -20.43
CA THR A 424 -0.33 18.32 -20.16
C THR A 424 -1.17 17.23 -19.52
N LYS A 425 -0.96 15.96 -19.87
CA LYS A 425 -1.65 14.83 -19.24
C LYS A 425 -1.22 14.64 -17.78
N ALA A 426 0.09 14.59 -17.51
CA ALA A 426 0.62 14.47 -16.15
C ALA A 426 0.18 15.64 -15.26
N LEU A 427 0.23 16.87 -15.80
CA LEU A 427 -0.19 18.06 -15.08
C LEU A 427 -1.72 18.08 -14.82
N LYS A 428 -2.52 17.58 -15.76
CA LYS A 428 -3.97 17.43 -15.55
C LYS A 428 -4.26 16.43 -14.43
N GLU A 429 -3.60 15.28 -14.42
CA GLU A 429 -3.75 14.28 -13.36
C GLU A 429 -3.32 14.83 -11.98
N LEU A 430 -2.23 15.61 -11.90
CA LEU A 430 -1.82 16.27 -10.65
C LEU A 430 -2.84 17.30 -10.14
N ILE A 431 -3.50 18.03 -11.05
CA ILE A 431 -4.57 18.98 -10.71
C ILE A 431 -5.81 18.21 -10.25
N ASP A 432 -6.20 17.16 -10.98
CA ASP A 432 -7.36 16.32 -10.65
C ASP A 432 -7.17 15.60 -9.29
N GLN A 433 -5.93 15.24 -8.93
CA GLN A 433 -5.55 14.71 -7.61
C GLN A 433 -5.46 15.79 -6.51
N GLY A 434 -5.51 17.08 -6.86
CA GLY A 434 -5.41 18.20 -5.92
C GLY A 434 -4.00 18.43 -5.36
N LEU A 435 -2.95 17.91 -6.00
CA LEU A 435 -1.56 18.07 -5.57
C LEU A 435 -0.93 19.38 -6.07
N VAL A 436 -1.34 19.84 -7.25
CA VAL A 436 -0.87 21.09 -7.86
C VAL A 436 -2.05 21.99 -8.16
N TYR A 437 -1.96 23.24 -7.72
CA TYR A 437 -2.88 24.30 -8.10
C TYR A 437 -2.30 25.11 -9.26
N ARG A 438 -3.16 25.41 -10.24
CA ARG A 438 -2.80 26.20 -11.42
C ARG A 438 -3.74 27.38 -11.57
N GLU A 439 -3.18 28.58 -11.56
CA GLU A 439 -3.87 29.79 -11.99
C GLU A 439 -3.39 30.17 -13.40
N LYS A 440 -4.32 30.27 -14.34
CA LYS A 440 -3.99 30.66 -15.71
C LYS A 440 -3.69 32.15 -15.75
N GLY A 441 -2.48 32.51 -16.19
CA GLY A 441 -2.12 33.90 -16.46
C GLY A 441 -3.01 34.50 -17.55
N HIS A 442 -3.27 35.80 -17.46
CA HIS A 442 -4.09 36.49 -18.44
C HIS A 442 -3.28 36.80 -19.71
N GLY A 443 -3.84 36.51 -20.89
CA GLY A 443 -3.18 36.74 -22.18
C GLY A 443 -1.87 35.95 -22.34
N ARG A 444 -0.76 36.67 -22.55
CA ARG A 444 0.60 36.09 -22.71
C ARG A 444 1.35 35.87 -21.39
N GLN A 445 0.72 36.14 -20.24
CA GLN A 445 1.39 35.98 -18.97
C GLN A 445 1.60 34.51 -18.59
N ALA A 446 2.70 34.24 -17.88
CA ALA A 446 3.02 32.91 -17.38
C ALA A 446 1.92 32.40 -16.42
N SER A 447 1.67 31.09 -16.42
CA SER A 447 0.75 30.50 -15.45
C SER A 447 1.42 30.44 -14.09
N MET A 448 0.63 30.63 -13.04
CA MET A 448 1.08 30.43 -11.67
C MET A 448 0.82 28.99 -11.28
N PHE A 449 1.83 28.34 -10.69
CA PHE A 449 1.76 27.00 -10.15
C PHE A 449 2.13 27.03 -8.68
N ALA A 450 1.32 26.39 -7.84
CA ALA A 450 1.61 26.19 -6.43
C ALA A 450 1.39 24.72 -6.09
N THR A 451 2.26 24.15 -5.27
CA THR A 451 2.06 22.80 -4.74
C THR A 451 1.19 22.88 -3.50
N ARG A 452 0.51 21.78 -3.18
CA ARG A 452 -0.33 21.70 -1.98
C ARG A 452 0.48 22.00 -0.70
N SER A 453 1.74 21.52 -0.61
CA SER A 453 2.65 21.83 0.49
C SER A 453 2.91 23.32 0.62
N SER A 454 3.31 23.98 -0.48
CA SER A 454 3.68 25.39 -0.44
C SER A 454 2.51 26.28 -0.05
N LEU A 455 1.31 25.95 -0.53
CA LEU A 455 0.06 26.62 -0.12
C LEU A 455 -0.23 26.44 1.36
N LEU A 456 -0.10 25.22 1.90
CA LEU A 456 -0.35 24.94 3.31
C LEU A 456 0.69 25.61 4.21
N GLN A 457 1.97 25.56 3.86
CA GLN A 457 3.05 26.25 4.57
C GLN A 457 2.78 27.75 4.60
N HIS A 458 2.39 28.34 3.46
CA HIS A 458 2.03 29.75 3.39
C HIS A 458 0.81 30.09 4.24
N ALA A 459 -0.24 29.28 4.20
CA ALA A 459 -1.44 29.47 5.02
C ALA A 459 -1.13 29.39 6.52
N MET A 460 -0.25 28.45 6.92
CA MET A 460 0.22 28.33 8.31
C MET A 460 1.04 29.56 8.73
N ALA A 461 1.97 30.01 7.89
CA ALA A 461 2.76 31.21 8.15
C ALA A 461 1.86 32.45 8.27
N LEU A 462 0.86 32.62 7.40
CA LEU A 462 -0.13 33.69 7.49
C LEU A 462 -0.94 33.61 8.78
N LYS A 463 -1.40 32.42 9.17
CA LYS A 463 -2.15 32.21 10.42
C LYS A 463 -1.28 32.57 11.64
N GLN A 464 -0.01 32.18 11.64
CA GLN A 464 0.94 32.54 12.70
C GLN A 464 1.17 34.05 12.75
N ALA A 465 1.40 34.70 11.59
CA ALA A 465 1.60 36.14 11.48
C ALA A 465 0.35 36.93 11.93
N GLN A 466 -0.84 36.53 11.48
CA GLN A 466 -2.11 37.14 11.91
C GLN A 466 -2.33 36.99 13.41
N ARG A 467 -2.05 35.80 13.95
CA ARG A 467 -2.12 35.56 15.39
C ARG A 467 -1.15 36.47 16.13
N LEU A 468 0.10 36.58 15.66
CA LEU A 468 1.10 37.47 16.25
C LEU A 468 0.64 38.93 16.21
N ASN A 469 0.15 39.40 15.06
CA ASN A 469 -0.36 40.77 14.89
C ASN A 469 -1.56 41.06 15.78
N TYR A 470 -2.49 40.12 15.93
CA TYR A 470 -3.62 40.24 16.86
C TYR A 470 -3.13 40.42 18.29
N TRP A 471 -2.16 39.62 18.74
CA TRP A 471 -1.63 39.73 20.10
C TRP A 471 -0.76 40.98 20.30
N LEU A 472 0.00 41.42 19.30
CA LEU A 472 0.68 42.72 19.33
C LEU A 472 -0.34 43.86 19.43
N MET A 473 -1.46 43.79 18.71
CA MET A 473 -2.54 44.76 18.81
C MET A 473 -3.14 44.78 20.22
N VAL A 474 -3.46 43.60 20.79
CA VAL A 474 -3.97 43.49 22.17
C VAL A 474 -2.95 44.04 23.17
N ALA A 475 -1.67 43.69 23.02
CA ALA A 475 -0.60 44.15 23.89
C ALA A 475 -0.51 45.68 23.94
N ARG A 476 -0.76 46.40 22.83
CA ARG A 476 -0.77 47.88 22.81
C ARG A 476 -1.79 48.51 23.77
N PHE A 477 -2.82 47.78 24.18
CA PHE A 477 -3.84 48.23 25.12
C PHE A 477 -3.63 47.71 26.56
N LEU A 478 -2.58 46.92 26.80
CA LEU A 478 -2.22 46.37 28.12
C LEU A 478 -1.05 47.13 28.74
N ASP A 479 -0.96 47.10 30.08
CA ASP A 479 0.15 47.73 30.81
C ASP A 479 1.51 47.07 30.51
N PRO A 480 2.65 47.78 30.66
CA PRO A 480 3.98 47.31 30.25
C PRO A 480 4.40 45.95 30.85
N THR A 481 3.95 45.67 32.09
CA THR A 481 4.18 44.40 32.79
C THR A 481 3.40 43.23 32.18
N GLU A 482 2.18 43.48 31.69
CA GLU A 482 1.34 42.48 31.03
C GLU A 482 1.78 42.23 29.58
N GLN A 483 2.29 43.26 28.90
CA GLN A 483 2.91 43.15 27.57
C GLN A 483 4.11 42.18 27.58
N LEU A 484 5.00 42.29 28.57
CA LEU A 484 6.17 41.41 28.71
C LEU A 484 5.78 39.94 28.97
N LEU A 485 4.71 39.70 29.72
CA LEU A 485 4.19 38.36 29.98
C LEU A 485 3.51 37.75 28.75
N ALA A 486 2.78 38.55 27.96
CA ALA A 486 2.16 38.13 26.71
C ALA A 486 3.22 37.77 25.66
N LEU A 487 4.29 38.56 25.55
CA LEU A 487 5.40 38.33 24.61
C LEU A 487 6.29 37.13 25.02
N ARG A 488 6.60 36.95 26.31
CA ARG A 488 7.35 35.77 26.80
C ARG A 488 6.60 34.45 26.61
N ARG A 489 5.27 34.44 26.74
CA ARG A 489 4.46 33.24 26.45
C ARG A 489 4.49 32.86 24.96
N PHE A 490 4.79 33.81 24.09
CA PHE A 490 4.92 33.59 22.64
C PHE A 490 6.29 33.02 22.24
N SER A 491 7.39 33.56 22.77
CA SER A 491 8.75 33.12 22.42
C SER A 491 9.07 31.69 22.85
N LEU A 492 8.32 31.13 23.79
CA LEU A 492 8.45 29.74 24.24
C LEU A 492 7.83 28.71 23.27
N THR A 493 7.11 29.15 22.24
CA THR A 493 6.48 28.26 21.23
C THR A 493 7.17 28.25 19.86
N SER A 494 8.21 29.07 19.67
CA SER A 494 9.09 29.03 18.50
C SER A 494 10.52 28.77 18.99
N ALA A 495 11.12 27.66 18.57
CA ALA A 495 12.51 27.33 18.92
C ALA A 495 13.47 28.50 18.57
N PRO A 496 14.56 28.69 19.34
CA PRO A 496 15.35 29.90 19.30
C PRO A 496 16.42 29.80 18.21
N GLU A 497 16.13 30.25 17.00
CA GLU A 497 17.20 30.54 16.03
C GLU A 497 17.07 31.95 15.45
N THR A 498 18.04 32.79 15.85
CA THR A 498 18.49 34.02 15.18
C THR A 498 17.45 35.13 14.98
N THR A 499 17.07 35.79 16.07
CA THR A 499 16.49 37.14 15.98
C THR A 499 17.61 38.16 15.81
N LYS A 500 18.10 38.34 14.58
CA LYS A 500 18.59 39.67 14.18
C LYS A 500 17.35 40.51 13.93
N VAL A 501 17.02 41.38 14.89
CA VAL A 501 15.98 42.39 14.74
C VAL A 501 16.46 43.39 13.71
N GLU A 502 16.20 43.14 12.43
CA GLU A 502 16.20 44.20 11.44
C GLU A 502 15.00 45.09 11.72
N GLN A 503 15.30 46.33 12.10
CA GLN A 503 14.35 47.43 12.22
C GLN A 503 13.68 47.68 10.86
N LEU A 504 12.58 46.99 10.59
CA LEU A 504 11.73 47.33 9.46
C LEU A 504 10.89 48.55 9.84
N ARG A 505 11.20 49.64 9.12
CA ARG A 505 10.60 50.97 9.24
C ARG A 505 9.07 50.90 9.18
N LEU A 506 8.46 51.62 10.11
CA LEU A 506 7.06 52.00 10.13
C LEU A 506 6.65 52.55 8.76
N VAL A 507 5.65 51.92 8.15
CA VAL A 507 4.82 52.60 7.17
C VAL A 507 3.71 53.27 7.97
N ASP A 508 3.85 54.58 8.16
CA ASP A 508 2.77 55.45 8.58
C ASP A 508 1.67 55.38 7.52
N THR A 509 0.52 54.83 7.89
CA THR A 509 -0.73 55.01 7.15
C THR A 509 -1.40 56.28 7.64
N GLY A 510 -1.09 57.38 6.96
CA GLY A 510 -2.06 58.47 6.74
C GLY A 510 -2.98 58.12 5.59
#